data_AF-A0A2D9F4H5-F1
#
_entry.id   AF-A0A2D9F4H5-F1
#
_cell.length_a   1.000
_cell.length_b   1.000
_cell.length_c   1.000
_cell.angle_alpha   90.00
_cell.angle_beta   90.00
_cell.angle_gamma   90.00
#
_symmetry.space_group_name_H-M   'P 1'
#
loop_
_entity.id
_entity.type
_entity.pdbx_description
1 polymer ?
#
loop_
_entity_poly.entity_id
_entity_poly.type
_entity_poly.pdbx_seq_one_letter_code
_entity_poly.pdbx_strand_id
1 'polypeptide(L)' 'MAVGFALALTVSGLIVATDFAGLWSLVNRSETGLIAFAAMTFLFFVTFAGAQVAFAILSMPDKDD' A
#
# COMPACT_ATOMS: atom_id res chain seq x y z
N MET A 1 7.83 8.77 3.94
CA MET A 1 7.78 7.69 2.90
C MET A 1 7.98 6.29 3.46
N ALA A 2 9.02 6.01 4.24
CA ALA A 2 9.28 4.64 4.74
C ALA A 2 8.09 4.01 5.49
N VAL A 3 7.35 4.81 6.28
CA VAL A 3 6.15 4.36 6.99
C VAL A 3 5.01 3.98 6.03
N GLY A 4 4.88 4.67 4.89
CA GLY A 4 3.81 4.41 3.91
C GLY A 4 4.09 3.12 3.14
N PHE A 5 5.36 2.87 2.84
CA PHE A 5 5.82 1.60 2.27
C PHE A 5 5.61 0.43 3.24
N ALA A 6 5.99 0.60 4.51
CA ALA A 6 5.78 -0.42 5.53
C ALA A 6 4.29 -0.77 5.70
N LEU A 7 3.41 0.24 5.72
CA LEU A 7 1.96 0.04 5.78
C LEU A 7 1.42 -0.67 4.53
N ALA A 8 1.86 -0.27 3.34
CA ALA A 8 1.46 -0.91 2.09
C ALA A 8 1.82 -2.40 2.07
N LEU A 9 3.04 -2.76 2.46
CA LEU A 9 3.48 -4.15 2.57
C LEU A 9 2.72 -4.93 3.64
N THR A 10 2.42 -4.31 4.77
CA THR A 10 1.69 -4.96 5.87
C THR A 10 0.25 -5.27 5.44
N VAL A 11 -0.44 -4.31 4.82
CA VAL A 11 -1.83 -4.46 4.37
C VAL A 11 -1.92 -5.45 3.20
N SER A 12 -1.08 -5.28 2.17
CA SER A 12 -1.04 -6.22 1.04
C SER A 12 -0.69 -7.64 1.49
N GLY A 13 0.28 -7.78 2.40
CA GLY A 13 0.66 -9.06 3.00
C GLY A 13 -0.48 -9.71 3.79
N LEU A 14 -1.26 -8.94 4.57
CA LEU A 14 -2.42 -9.45 5.31
C LEU A 14 -3.55 -9.91 4.37
N ILE A 15 -3.87 -9.15 3.33
CA ILE A 15 -4.89 -9.50 2.33
C ILE A 15 -4.53 -10.82 1.66
N VAL A 16 -3.25 -10.98 1.31
CA VAL A 16 -2.73 -12.17 0.66
C VAL A 16 -2.63 -13.35 1.64
N ALA A 17 -2.19 -13.13 2.88
CA ALA A 17 -2.11 -14.18 3.89
C ALA A 17 -3.48 -14.70 4.33
N THR A 18 -4.53 -13.87 4.29
CA THR A 18 -5.91 -14.27 4.62
C THR A 18 -6.69 -14.87 3.46
N ASP A 19 -6.05 -15.01 2.28
CA ASP A 19 -6.70 -15.40 1.03
C ASP A 19 -7.99 -14.59 0.76
N PHE A 20 -7.93 -13.29 1.04
CA PHE A 20 -9.09 -12.42 0.94
C PHE A 20 -9.59 -12.41 -0.51
N ALA A 21 -10.85 -12.80 -0.71
CA ALA A 21 -11.46 -12.99 -2.04
C ALA A 21 -10.69 -13.99 -2.95
N GLY A 22 -9.95 -14.94 -2.38
CA GLY A 22 -9.20 -15.93 -3.16
C GLY A 22 -7.89 -15.40 -3.75
N LEU A 23 -7.40 -14.24 -3.29
CA LEU A 23 -6.19 -13.60 -3.84
C LEU A 23 -4.95 -14.48 -3.74
N TRP A 24 -4.75 -15.23 -2.65
CA TRP A 24 -3.59 -16.12 -2.50
C TRP A 24 -3.64 -17.24 -3.54
N SER A 25 -4.82 -17.83 -3.70
CA SER A 25 -5.07 -18.86 -4.70
C SER A 25 -4.86 -18.32 -6.12
N LEU A 26 -5.34 -17.10 -6.40
CA LEU A 26 -5.14 -16.40 -7.67
C LEU A 26 -3.67 -16.11 -7.96
N VAL A 27 -2.93 -15.61 -6.97
CA VAL A 27 -1.50 -15.30 -7.11
C VAL A 27 -0.69 -16.56 -7.41
N ASN A 28 -1.02 -17.69 -6.78
CA ASN A 28 -0.28 -18.94 -6.94
C ASN A 28 -0.69 -19.78 -8.17
N ARG A 29 -1.91 -19.60 -8.70
CA ARG A 29 -2.43 -20.39 -9.83
C ARG A 29 -2.42 -19.67 -11.17
N SER A 30 -2.19 -18.36 -11.19
CA SER A 30 -2.19 -17.54 -12.41
C SER A 30 -0.77 -17.12 -12.78
N GLU A 31 -0.42 -17.22 -14.06
CA GLU A 31 0.86 -16.70 -14.59
C GLU A 31 1.01 -15.18 -14.36
N THR A 32 -0.09 -14.44 -14.33
CA THR A 32 -0.13 -12.99 -14.04
C THR A 32 -0.32 -12.67 -12.56
N GLY A 33 -0.41 -13.68 -11.69
CA GLY A 33 -0.69 -13.52 -10.26
C GLY A 33 0.30 -12.61 -9.53
N LEU A 34 1.60 -12.78 -9.76
CA LEU A 34 2.65 -11.94 -9.19
C LEU A 34 2.57 -10.48 -9.65
N ILE A 35 2.19 -10.24 -10.91
CA ILE A 35 2.03 -8.88 -11.46
C ILE A 35 0.84 -8.19 -10.79
N ALA A 36 -0.28 -8.91 -10.62
CA ALA A 36 -1.45 -8.39 -9.92
C ALA A 36 -1.12 -8.02 -8.46
N PHE A 37 -0.37 -8.89 -7.76
CA PHE A 37 0.09 -8.60 -6.40
C PHE A 37 1.01 -7.38 -6.33
N ALA A 38 1.97 -7.28 -7.26
CA ALA A 38 2.88 -6.14 -7.34
C ALA A 38 2.13 -4.83 -7.63
N ALA A 39 1.18 -4.85 -8.58
CA ALA A 39 0.36 -3.69 -8.91
C ALA A 39 -0.53 -3.25 -7.73
N MET A 40 -1.20 -4.19 -7.06
CA MET A 40 -1.99 -3.90 -5.86
C MET A 40 -1.14 -3.29 -4.75
N THR A 41 0.00 -3.91 -4.44
CA THR A 41 0.93 -3.43 -3.41
C THR A 41 1.45 -2.03 -3.74
N PHE A 42 1.79 -1.78 -5.00
CA PHE A 42 2.22 -0.48 -5.48
C PHE A 42 1.11 0.57 -5.34
N LEU A 43 -0.13 0.23 -5.71
CA LEU A 43 -1.27 1.16 -5.56
C LEU A 43 -1.51 1.51 -4.08
N PHE A 44 -1.45 0.54 -3.17
CA PHE A 44 -1.51 0.83 -1.73
C PHE A 44 -0.38 1.75 -1.29
N PHE A 45 0.84 1.51 -1.77
CA PHE A 45 1.97 2.38 -1.50
C PHE A 45 1.73 3.81 -1.96
N VAL A 46 1.24 4.01 -3.19
CA VAL A 46 0.90 5.34 -3.73
C VAL A 46 -0.16 6.02 -2.86
N THR A 47 -1.21 5.32 -2.45
CA THR A 47 -2.27 5.87 -1.58
C THR A 47 -1.71 6.31 -0.23
N PHE A 48 -0.92 5.48 0.44
CA PHE A 48 -0.34 5.82 1.75
C PHE A 48 0.73 6.92 1.64
N ALA A 49 1.52 6.94 0.56
CA ALA A 49 2.46 8.01 0.28
C ALA A 49 1.73 9.34 0.07
N GLY A 50 0.61 9.35 -0.67
CA GLY A 50 -0.23 10.52 -0.84
C GLY A 50 -0.77 11.07 0.48
N ALA A 51 -1.26 10.19 1.36
CA ALA A 51 -1.72 10.57 2.70
C ALA A 51 -0.60 11.21 3.54
N GLN A 52 0.64 10.71 3.44
CA GLN A 52 1.79 11.30 4.14
C GLN A 52 2.16 12.68 3.60
N VAL A 53 2.08 12.87 2.28
CA VAL A 53 2.31 14.18 1.67
C VAL A 53 1.26 15.18 2.15
N ALA A 54 -0.02 14.80 2.14
CA ALA A 54 -1.09 15.63 2.66
C ALA A 54 -0.90 15.97 4.15
N PHE A 55 -0.57 14.97 4.97
CA PHE A 55 -0.28 15.17 6.39
C PHE A 55 0.89 16.14 6.61
N ALA A 56 1.98 15.99 5.84
CA ALA A 56 3.13 16.88 5.94
C ALA A 56 2.79 18.33 5.59
N ILE A 57 1.94 18.55 4.58
CA ILE A 57 1.45 19.90 4.22
C ILE A 57 0.59 20.48 5.35
N LEU A 58 -0.36 19.70 5.86
CA LEU A 58 -1.28 20.15 6.92
C LEU A 58 -0.59 20.35 8.27
N SER A 59 0.57 19.73 8.48
CA SER A 59 1.37 19.85 9.70
C SER A 59 2.42 20.94 9.62
N MET A 60 2.49 21.69 8.52
CA MET A 60 3.38 22.84 8.44
C MET A 60 2.90 23.91 9.44
N PRO A 61 3.78 24.42 10.31
CA PRO A 61 3.42 25.51 11.20
C PRO A 61 3.10 26.75 10.37
N ASP A 62 2.06 27.48 10.79
CA ASP A 62 1.76 28.78 10.21
C ASP A 62 2.96 29.71 10.41
N LYS A 63 3.36 30.39 9.33
CA LYS A 63 4.50 31.31 9.33
C LYS A 63 4.08 32.65 9.93
N ASP A 64 3.70 32.67 11.19
CA ASP A 64 3.49 33.88 11.99
C ASP A 64 3.98 33.61 13.44
N ASP A 65 5.29 33.36 13.54
CA ASP A 65 6.21 33.71 14.65
C ASP A 65 7.66 33.73 14.08
#